data_AF-A0A7J6WL88-F1
#
_entry.id   AF-A0A7J6WL88-F1
#
_cell.length_a   1.000
_cell.length_b   1.000
_cell.length_c   1.000
_cell.angle_alpha   90.00
_cell.angle_beta   90.00
_cell.angle_gamma   90.00
#
_symmetry.space_group_name_H-M   'P 1'
#
loop_
_entity.id
_entity.type
_entity.pdbx_description
1 polymer ?
#
loop_
_entity_poly.entity_id
_entity_poly.type
_entity_poly.pdbx_seq_one_letter_code
_entity_poly.pdbx_strand_id
1 'polypeptide(L)'
;DLLEALNQLEEGMKDNIKKLSSFDKYKQEILLGHLDWSPMHKDPIFWRENISNFEDNDFQILRVLITILETSSDPKVLAVACYDLSQFIQYHPAGRIIVTDLKAKERVMKLMNHEYAEVTKNAILCIQRLFLGAKYASFLQA
;
A
#
# COMPACT_ATOMS: atom_id res chain seq x y z
N ASP A 1 -41.52 -16.03 12.63
CA ASP A 1 -40.90 -17.35 12.72
C ASP A 1 -39.41 -17.14 12.98
N LEU A 2 -38.81 -17.83 13.96
CA LEU A 2 -37.41 -17.58 14.37
C LEU A 2 -36.43 -18.04 13.27
N LEU A 3 -36.83 -19.06 12.51
CA LEU A 3 -36.07 -19.59 11.38
C LEU A 3 -36.01 -18.58 10.22
N GLU A 4 -37.12 -17.89 10.00
CA GLU A 4 -37.26 -16.86 8.97
C GLU A 4 -36.47 -15.60 9.31
N ALA A 5 -36.40 -15.23 10.59
CA ALA A 5 -35.54 -14.15 11.06
C ALA A 5 -34.04 -14.49 10.94
N LEU A 6 -33.64 -15.75 11.18
CA LEU A 6 -32.27 -16.22 10.95
C LEU A 6 -31.91 -16.22 9.46
N ASN A 7 -32.82 -16.67 8.60
CA ASN A 7 -32.62 -16.66 7.14
C ASN A 7 -32.55 -15.23 6.59
N GLN A 8 -33.38 -14.29 7.09
CA GLN A 8 -33.29 -12.88 6.71
C GLN A 8 -32.00 -12.22 7.20
N LEU A 9 -31.48 -12.63 8.36
CA LEU A 9 -30.19 -12.16 8.84
C LEU A 9 -29.04 -12.74 8.01
N GLU A 10 -29.15 -14.01 7.60
CA GLU A 10 -28.16 -14.68 6.75
C GLU A 10 -28.17 -14.14 5.32
N GLU A 11 -29.35 -13.89 4.73
CA GLU A 11 -29.52 -13.22 3.44
C GLU A 11 -29.06 -11.76 3.52
N GLY A 12 -29.41 -11.03 4.59
CA GLY A 12 -28.92 -9.67 4.82
C GLY A 12 -27.41 -9.59 5.05
N MET A 13 -26.78 -10.65 5.59
CA MET A 13 -25.32 -10.79 5.65
C MET A 13 -24.73 -11.13 4.27
N LYS A 14 -25.35 -12.03 3.51
CA LYS A 14 -24.92 -12.40 2.14
C LYS A 14 -25.04 -11.22 1.16
N ASP A 15 -26.06 -10.37 1.32
CA ASP A 15 -26.27 -9.15 0.52
C ASP A 15 -25.37 -7.98 0.97
N ASN A 16 -24.98 -7.94 2.26
CA ASN A 16 -23.95 -7.00 2.75
C ASN A 16 -22.53 -7.45 2.44
N ILE A 17 -22.30 -8.70 2.04
CA ILE A 17 -21.11 -9.08 1.28
C ILE A 17 -21.33 -8.67 -0.18
N LYS A 18 -21.49 -7.36 -0.42
CA LYS A 18 -21.03 -6.82 -1.70
C LYS A 18 -19.59 -7.30 -1.84
N LYS A 19 -19.28 -8.08 -2.88
CA LYS A 19 -17.89 -8.44 -3.19
C LYS A 19 -17.14 -7.12 -3.37
N LEU A 20 -16.50 -6.66 -2.31
CA LEU A 20 -15.61 -5.51 -2.35
C LEU A 20 -14.64 -5.76 -3.49
N SER A 21 -14.43 -4.75 -4.33
CA SER A 21 -13.38 -4.84 -5.34
C SER A 21 -12.07 -5.16 -4.63
N SER A 22 -11.11 -5.75 -5.35
CA SER A 22 -9.80 -6.00 -4.74
C SER A 22 -9.29 -4.68 -4.12
N PHE A 23 -9.33 -3.57 -4.86
CA PHE A 23 -8.89 -2.26 -4.38
C PHE A 23 -9.56 -1.80 -3.09
N ASP A 24 -10.86 -2.02 -2.92
CA ASP A 24 -11.56 -1.64 -1.67
C ASP A 24 -11.02 -2.42 -0.46
N LYS A 25 -10.67 -3.70 -0.64
CA LYS A 25 -10.08 -4.53 0.42
C LYS A 25 -8.68 -4.02 0.80
N TYR A 26 -7.84 -3.71 -0.20
CA TYR A 26 -6.53 -3.10 0.02
C TYR A 26 -6.62 -1.75 0.72
N LYS A 27 -7.57 -0.90 0.30
CA LYS A 27 -7.81 0.39 0.94
C LYS A 27 -8.22 0.18 2.41
N GLN A 28 -9.14 -0.74 2.69
CA GLN A 28 -9.53 -1.05 4.08
C GLN A 28 -8.35 -1.57 4.91
N GLU A 29 -7.54 -2.47 4.37
CA GLU A 29 -6.32 -2.98 5.02
C GLU A 29 -5.38 -1.85 5.44
N ILE A 30 -5.10 -0.91 4.53
CA ILE A 30 -4.24 0.25 4.82
C ILE A 30 -4.87 1.18 5.86
N LEU A 31 -6.16 1.50 5.71
CA LEU A 31 -6.85 2.41 6.63
C LEU A 31 -6.93 1.84 8.06
N LEU A 32 -6.96 0.52 8.21
CA LEU A 32 -6.90 -0.16 9.50
C LEU A 32 -5.47 -0.28 10.05
N GLY A 33 -4.45 -0.08 9.22
CA GLY A 33 -3.04 -0.19 9.61
C GLY A 33 -2.54 -1.62 9.83
N HIS A 34 -3.31 -2.63 9.43
CA HIS A 34 -2.99 -4.05 9.61
C HIS A 34 -2.49 -4.68 8.31
N LEU A 35 -1.34 -4.20 7.82
CA LEU A 35 -0.80 -4.63 6.53
C LEU A 35 -0.17 -6.03 6.63
N ASP A 36 -0.50 -6.90 5.67
CA ASP A 36 0.16 -8.18 5.47
C ASP A 36 0.48 -8.40 3.98
N TRP A 37 1.39 -9.33 3.71
CA TRP A 37 1.75 -9.66 2.34
C TRP A 37 0.62 -10.43 1.65
N SER A 38 -0.22 -9.69 0.93
CA SER A 38 -1.27 -10.22 0.07
C SER A 38 -0.95 -10.05 -1.43
N PRO A 39 -1.65 -10.74 -2.34
CA PRO A 39 -1.47 -10.57 -3.79
C PRO A 39 -1.62 -9.11 -4.25
N MET A 40 -2.44 -8.33 -3.54
CA MET A 40 -2.69 -6.91 -3.80
C MET A 40 -1.44 -6.06 -3.73
N HIS A 41 -0.54 -6.35 -2.80
CA HIS A 41 0.73 -5.63 -2.71
C HIS A 41 1.66 -6.01 -3.85
N LYS A 42 1.63 -7.27 -4.30
CA LYS A 42 2.67 -7.87 -5.16
C LYS A 42 2.32 -7.91 -6.65
N ASP A 43 1.05 -7.90 -7.01
CA ASP A 43 0.59 -8.11 -8.38
C ASP A 43 0.76 -6.84 -9.24
N PRO A 44 1.62 -6.86 -10.28
CA PRO A 44 1.76 -5.74 -11.21
C PRO A 44 0.47 -5.32 -11.89
N ILE A 45 -0.46 -6.25 -12.14
CA ILE A 45 -1.73 -5.97 -12.80
C ILE A 45 -2.60 -5.11 -11.88
N PHE A 46 -2.70 -5.49 -10.59
CA PHE A 46 -3.41 -4.69 -9.58
C PHE A 46 -2.93 -3.24 -9.57
N TRP A 47 -1.61 -3.03 -9.51
CA TRP A 47 -1.06 -1.67 -9.48
C TRP A 47 -1.36 -0.90 -10.77
N ARG A 48 -1.18 -1.51 -11.94
CA ARG A 48 -1.47 -0.84 -13.22
C ARG A 48 -2.93 -0.43 -13.36
N GLU A 49 -3.85 -1.30 -12.95
CA GLU A 49 -5.29 -1.06 -13.07
C GLU A 49 -5.81 -0.02 -12.07
N ASN A 50 -5.22 0.04 -10.87
CA ASN A 50 -5.75 0.85 -9.77
C ASN A 50 -4.93 2.10 -9.44
N ILE A 51 -3.85 2.39 -10.19
CA ILE A 51 -2.91 3.46 -9.82
C ILE A 51 -3.56 4.83 -9.70
N SER A 52 -4.54 5.14 -10.55
CA SER A 52 -5.27 6.41 -10.53
C SER A 52 -6.18 6.55 -9.31
N ASN A 53 -6.66 5.44 -8.74
CA ASN A 53 -7.52 5.47 -7.54
C ASN A 53 -6.74 5.93 -6.28
N PHE A 54 -5.40 5.94 -6.32
CA PHE A 54 -4.58 6.49 -5.22
C PHE A 54 -4.63 8.02 -5.16
N GLU A 55 -5.12 8.71 -6.20
CA GLU A 55 -5.32 10.17 -6.19
C GLU A 55 -6.54 10.58 -5.35
N ASP A 56 -7.46 9.65 -5.11
CA ASP A 56 -8.70 9.90 -4.38
C ASP A 56 -8.46 10.44 -2.97
N ASN A 57 -9.35 11.35 -2.54
CA ASN A 57 -9.35 11.94 -1.20
C ASN A 57 -7.99 12.56 -0.83
N ASP A 58 -7.39 13.31 -1.75
CA ASP A 58 -6.10 13.98 -1.56
C ASP A 58 -5.00 13.00 -1.14
N PHE A 59 -4.86 11.92 -1.92
CA PHE A 59 -3.85 10.88 -1.68
C PHE A 59 -3.94 10.22 -0.30
N GLN A 60 -5.16 10.02 0.23
CA GLN A 60 -5.40 9.49 1.58
C GLN A 60 -4.60 8.21 1.85
N ILE A 61 -4.59 7.27 0.91
CA ILE A 61 -3.87 5.99 1.06
C ILE A 61 -2.37 6.24 1.27
N LEU A 62 -1.74 7.11 0.48
CA LEU A 62 -0.33 7.44 0.63
C LEU A 62 -0.05 8.13 1.96
N ARG A 63 -0.92 9.05 2.38
CA ARG A 63 -0.79 9.75 3.68
C ARG A 63 -0.87 8.77 4.85
N VAL A 64 -1.76 7.78 4.78
CA VAL A 64 -1.85 6.73 5.81
C VAL A 64 -0.63 5.83 5.79
N LEU A 65 -0.15 5.41 4.62
CA LEU A 65 1.12 4.66 4.50
C LEU A 65 2.29 5.43 5.14
N ILE A 66 2.42 6.73 4.87
CA ILE A 66 3.46 7.58 5.49
C ILE A 66 3.28 7.65 7.00
N THR A 67 2.04 7.78 7.50
CA THR A 67 1.75 7.78 8.94
C THR A 67 2.17 6.45 9.58
N ILE A 68 1.87 5.32 8.92
CA ILE A 68 2.27 3.99 9.38
C ILE A 68 3.80 3.87 9.50
N LEU A 69 4.56 4.43 8.54
CA LEU A 69 6.02 4.46 8.62
C LEU A 69 6.55 5.25 9.83
N GLU A 70 5.76 6.18 10.36
CA GLU A 70 6.12 6.98 11.53
C GLU A 70 5.71 6.34 12.86
N THR A 71 4.56 5.65 12.89
CA THR A 71 3.92 5.24 14.14
C THR A 71 3.96 3.74 14.40
N SER A 72 4.13 2.90 13.38
CA SER A 72 4.16 1.45 13.55
C SER A 72 5.51 0.99 14.09
N SER A 73 5.48 0.03 15.01
CA SER A 73 6.65 -0.73 15.44
C SER A 73 6.65 -2.16 14.89
N ASP A 74 5.63 -2.55 14.11
CA ASP A 74 5.56 -3.88 13.50
C ASP A 74 6.46 -3.91 12.24
N PRO A 75 7.54 -4.71 12.23
CA PRO A 75 8.47 -4.76 11.11
C PRO A 75 7.81 -5.21 9.81
N LYS A 76 6.80 -6.09 9.88
CA LYS A 76 6.10 -6.55 8.68
C LYS A 76 5.30 -5.41 8.06
N VAL A 77 4.53 -4.71 8.89
CA VAL A 77 3.74 -3.56 8.45
C VAL A 77 4.63 -2.48 7.84
N LEU A 78 5.78 -2.18 8.47
CA LEU A 78 6.76 -1.22 7.94
C LEU A 78 7.35 -1.68 6.59
N ALA A 79 7.65 -2.97 6.44
CA ALA A 79 8.17 -3.53 5.21
C ALA A 79 7.17 -3.42 4.05
N VAL A 80 5.90 -3.80 4.29
CA VAL A 80 4.82 -3.69 3.31
C VAL A 80 4.58 -2.22 2.95
N ALA A 81 4.51 -1.31 3.92
CA ALA A 81 4.30 0.11 3.66
C ALA A 81 5.44 0.76 2.85
N CYS A 82 6.70 0.40 3.14
CA CYS A 82 7.84 0.84 2.32
C CYS A 82 7.72 0.32 0.89
N TYR A 83 7.34 -0.95 0.73
CA TYR A 83 7.18 -1.56 -0.58
C TYR A 83 6.05 -0.91 -1.38
N ASP A 84 4.90 -0.66 -0.78
CA ASP A 84 3.75 -0.05 -1.44
C ASP A 84 4.03 1.37 -1.93
N LEU A 85 4.69 2.20 -1.12
CA LEU A 85 5.17 3.51 -1.58
C LEU A 85 6.10 3.37 -2.79
N SER A 86 6.97 2.37 -2.77
CA SER A 86 7.86 2.07 -3.90
C SER A 86 7.09 1.64 -5.15
N GLN A 87 5.98 0.92 -5.01
CA GLN A 87 5.12 0.52 -6.14
C GLN A 87 4.39 1.74 -6.69
N PHE A 88 3.83 2.60 -5.84
CA PHE A 88 3.20 3.83 -6.29
C PHE A 88 4.17 4.70 -7.11
N ILE A 89 5.41 4.87 -6.66
CA ILE A 89 6.46 5.58 -7.43
C ILE A 89 6.73 4.93 -8.79
N GLN A 90 6.70 3.59 -8.85
CA GLN A 90 6.96 2.84 -10.07
C GLN A 90 5.83 3.00 -11.10
N TYR A 91 4.58 2.87 -10.67
CA TYR A 91 3.44 2.78 -11.58
C TYR A 91 2.79 4.15 -11.87
N HIS A 92 2.87 5.11 -10.95
CA HIS A 92 2.27 6.42 -11.14
C HIS A 92 3.20 7.34 -11.94
N PRO A 93 2.76 7.96 -13.06
CA PRO A 93 3.61 8.84 -13.88
C PRO A 93 4.25 9.99 -13.10
N ALA A 94 3.50 10.59 -12.17
CA ALA A 94 3.97 11.65 -11.27
C ALA A 94 4.40 11.14 -9.88
N GLY A 95 4.56 9.83 -9.69
CA GLY A 95 4.70 9.21 -8.37
C GLY A 95 5.87 9.78 -7.55
N ARG A 96 7.00 10.10 -8.18
CA ARG A 96 8.14 10.74 -7.50
C ARG A 96 7.84 12.13 -6.97
N ILE A 97 7.17 12.95 -7.78
CA ILE A 97 6.83 14.32 -7.42
C ILE A 97 5.87 14.27 -6.24
N ILE A 98 4.79 13.50 -6.37
CA ILE A 98 3.77 13.34 -5.33
C ILE A 98 4.37 12.84 -4.01
N VAL A 99 5.17 11.76 -4.04
CA VAL A 99 5.78 11.19 -2.81
C VAL A 99 6.79 12.15 -2.18
N THR A 100 7.48 12.96 -2.99
CA THR A 100 8.37 14.02 -2.50
C THR A 100 7.58 15.15 -1.83
N ASP A 101 6.50 15.60 -2.45
CA ASP A 101 5.63 16.68 -1.94
C ASP A 101 4.91 16.26 -0.64
N LEU A 102 4.55 14.98 -0.53
CA LEU A 102 4.03 14.37 0.69
C LEU A 102 5.11 14.14 1.78
N LYS A 103 6.37 14.53 1.52
CA LYS A 103 7.50 14.45 2.47
C LYS A 103 7.82 13.04 2.98
N ALA A 104 7.49 12.00 2.21
CA ALA A 104 7.73 10.61 2.62
C ALA A 104 9.22 10.25 2.68
N LYS A 105 10.07 10.93 1.90
CA LYS A 105 11.50 10.64 1.76
C LYS A 105 12.21 10.49 3.11
N GLU A 106 12.06 11.47 4.00
CA GLU A 106 12.74 11.46 5.29
C GLU A 106 12.28 10.30 6.18
N ARG A 107 11.01 9.89 6.03
CA ARG A 107 10.44 8.77 6.79
C ARG A 107 11.02 7.45 6.33
N VAL A 108 11.05 7.22 5.03
CA VAL A 108 11.63 5.99 4.45
C VAL A 108 13.14 5.91 4.71
N MET A 109 13.88 7.03 4.62
CA MET A 109 15.33 7.04 4.89
C MET A 109 15.69 6.58 6.31
N LYS A 110 14.87 6.90 7.32
CA LYS A 110 15.07 6.45 8.70
C LYS A 110 15.00 4.93 8.84
N LEU A 111 14.26 4.26 7.95
CA LEU A 111 14.06 2.81 7.96
C LEU A 111 15.12 2.03 7.17
N MET A 112 16.05 2.70 6.49
CA MET A 112 17.11 2.04 5.70
C MET A 112 18.17 1.33 6.56
N ASN A 113 18.24 1.61 7.87
CA ASN A 113 19.15 0.96 8.81
C ASN A 113 18.37 0.23 9.92
N HIS A 114 17.17 -0.27 9.59
CA HIS A 114 16.35 -1.00 10.55
C HIS A 114 16.99 -2.36 10.89
N GLU A 115 16.79 -2.82 12.13
CA GLU A 115 17.31 -4.11 12.61
C GLU A 115 16.79 -5.33 11.81
N TYR A 116 15.61 -5.21 11.19
CA TYR A 116 15.00 -6.26 10.38
C TYR A 116 15.37 -6.06 8.91
N ALA A 117 16.04 -7.05 8.34
CA ALA A 117 16.54 -7.00 6.97
C ALA A 117 15.45 -6.73 5.92
N GLU A 118 14.23 -7.22 6.13
CA GLU A 118 13.12 -7.01 5.20
C GLU A 118 12.65 -5.54 5.15
N VAL A 119 12.62 -4.86 6.30
CA VAL A 119 12.31 -3.42 6.36
C VAL A 119 13.40 -2.65 5.62
N THR A 120 14.66 -2.92 5.94
CA THR A 120 15.82 -2.28 5.30
C THR A 120 15.81 -2.48 3.78
N LYS A 121 15.55 -3.70 3.31
CA LYS A 121 15.44 -4.02 1.88
C LYS A 121 14.37 -3.18 1.18
N ASN A 122 13.16 -3.13 1.75
CA ASN A 122 12.04 -2.42 1.12
C ASN A 122 12.19 -0.89 1.21
N ALA A 123 12.77 -0.37 2.30
CA ALA A 123 13.10 1.04 2.43
C ALA A 123 14.16 1.48 1.40
N ILE A 124 15.23 0.69 1.23
CA ILE A 124 16.25 0.95 0.20
C ILE A 124 15.62 0.92 -1.20
N LEU A 125 14.78 -0.06 -1.50
CA LEU A 125 14.09 -0.14 -2.80
C LEU A 125 13.24 1.12 -3.06
N CYS A 126 12.46 1.55 -2.07
CA CYS A 126 11.65 2.76 -2.17
C CYS A 126 12.50 4.00 -2.46
N ILE A 127 13.61 4.16 -1.73
CA ILE A 127 14.55 5.28 -1.93
C ILE A 127 15.22 5.21 -3.31
N GLN A 128 15.65 4.03 -3.75
CA GLN A 128 16.21 3.84 -5.09
C GLN A 128 15.22 4.29 -6.18
N ARG A 129 13.95 3.90 -6.08
CA ARG A 129 12.92 4.31 -7.05
C ARG A 129 12.59 5.80 -7.00
N LEU A 130 12.70 6.41 -5.83
CA LEU A 130 12.50 7.85 -5.66
C LEU A 130 13.59 8.66 -6.37
N PHE A 131 14.84 8.19 -6.36
CA PHE A 131 15.99 8.91 -6.93
C PHE A 131 16.38 8.51 -8.35
N LEU A 132 16.23 7.24 -8.72
CA LEU A 132 16.69 6.73 -10.02
C LEU A 132 15.62 6.94 -11.08
N GLY A 133 15.96 7.58 -12.22
CA GLY A 133 15.10 7.77 -13.39
C GLY A 133 14.31 6.51 -13.81
N ALA A 134 13.15 6.64 -14.46
CA ALA A 134 12.29 5.49 -14.80
C ALA A 134 13.04 4.41 -15.61
N LYS A 135 14.02 4.84 -16.42
CA LYS A 135 14.92 3.97 -17.19
C LYS A 135 15.86 3.11 -16.32
N TYR A 136 16.25 3.55 -15.13
CA TYR A 136 17.17 2.83 -14.26
C TYR A 136 16.44 1.85 -13.32
N ALA A 137 15.22 2.18 -12.90
CA ALA A 137 14.39 1.32 -12.07
C ALA A 137 14.01 0.00 -12.78
N SER A 138 13.82 0.02 -14.10
CA SER A 138 13.54 -1.18 -14.91
C SER A 138 14.73 -2.15 -15.01
N PHE A 139 15.97 -1.67 -14.86
CA PHE A 139 17.16 -2.55 -14.87
C PHE A 139 17.38 -3.28 -13.53
N LEU A 140 16.81 -2.78 -12.44
CA LEU A 140 16.86 -3.45 -11.12
C LEU A 140 15.82 -4.58 -10.99
N GLN A 141 15.02 -4.82 -12.04
CA GLN A 141 14.00 -5.86 -12.11
C GLN A 141 14.42 -7.07 -12.96
N ALA A 142 15.67 -7.09 -13.44
CA ALA A 142 16.26 -8.20 -14.21
C ALA A 142 17.07 -9.13 -13.30
#